data_AF-A0A960E3H3-F1
#
_entry.id   AF-A0A960E3H3-F1
#
_cell.length_a   1.000
_cell.length_b   1.000
_cell.length_c   1.000
_cell.angle_alpha   90.00
_cell.angle_beta   90.00
_cell.angle_gamma   90.00
#
_symmetry.space_group_name_H-M   'P 1'
#
loop_
_entity.id
_entity.type
_entity.pdbx_description
1 polymer ?
#
loop_
_entity_poly.entity_id
_entity_poly.type
_entity_poly.pdbx_seq_one_letter_code
_entity_poly.pdbx_strand_id
1 'polypeptide(L)'
;VAAAEPDAELFVILGHDAAVGFTTWERYQEVADGATLVVVDRPGTEAPVDPRFRWRRIDIPELEISSTDLRQRVAEGRSIAYLTPDPVAWEIERRGLYR
;
A
#
# COMPACT_ATOMS: atom_id res chain seq x y z
N VAL A 1 -2.94 -19.14 1.25
CA VAL A 1 -2.54 -18.59 -0.07
C VAL A 1 -1.60 -19.55 -0.78
N ALA A 2 -0.50 -20.02 -0.16
CA ALA A 2 0.37 -21.07 -0.73
C ALA A 2 -0.36 -22.39 -1.10
N ALA A 3 -1.45 -22.73 -0.41
CA ALA A 3 -2.19 -23.97 -0.67
C ALA A 3 -2.96 -24.01 -2.00
N ALA A 4 -3.23 -22.86 -2.63
CA ALA A 4 -3.97 -22.80 -3.89
C ALA A 4 -3.05 -22.86 -5.12
N GLU A 5 -1.85 -22.30 -5.00
CA GLU A 5 -0.85 -22.23 -6.07
C GLU A 5 0.53 -22.57 -5.45
N PRO A 6 0.83 -23.87 -5.25
CA PRO A 6 2.01 -24.29 -4.48
C PRO A 6 3.34 -23.94 -5.16
N ASP A 7 3.33 -23.77 -6.48
CA ASP A 7 4.53 -23.44 -7.28
C ASP A 7 4.68 -21.93 -7.53
N ALA A 8 3.75 -21.10 -7.04
CA ALA A 8 3.82 -19.66 -7.25
C ALA A 8 4.90 -19.01 -6.39
N GLU A 9 5.71 -18.15 -7.00
CA GLU A 9 6.57 -17.23 -6.26
C GLU A 9 5.71 -16.10 -5.68
N LEU A 10 5.74 -15.95 -4.36
CA LEU A 10 4.96 -14.94 -3.66
C LEU A 10 5.79 -13.67 -3.42
N PHE A 11 5.15 -12.53 -3.64
CA PHE A 11 5.71 -11.20 -3.36
C PHE A 11 4.75 -10.43 -2.45
N VAL A 12 5.29 -9.81 -1.40
CA VAL A 12 4.54 -8.90 -0.54
C VAL A 12 5.02 -7.49 -0.81
N ILE A 13 4.17 -6.68 -1.42
CA ILE A 13 4.47 -5.31 -1.83
C ILE A 13 3.95 -4.35 -0.76
N LEU A 14 4.86 -3.57 -0.18
CA LEU A 14 4.57 -2.64 0.91
C LEU A 14 5.03 -1.23 0.54
N GLY A 15 4.26 -0.24 0.95
CA GLY A 15 4.78 1.12 1.09
C GLY A 15 5.84 1.16 2.19
N HIS A 16 6.70 2.17 2.13
CA HIS A 16 7.79 2.34 3.10
C HIS A 16 7.28 2.43 4.55
N ASP A 17 6.15 3.10 4.80
CA ASP A 17 5.51 3.21 6.12
C ASP A 17 5.13 1.85 6.71
N ALA A 18 4.52 0.97 5.91
CA ALA A 18 4.17 -0.38 6.33
C ALA A 18 5.41 -1.27 6.53
N ALA A 19 6.46 -1.08 5.71
CA ALA A 19 7.71 -1.83 5.80
C ALA A 19 8.47 -1.53 7.10
N VAL A 20 8.48 -0.27 7.57
CA VAL A 20 9.07 0.12 8.86
C VAL A 20 8.40 -0.61 10.02
N GLY A 21 7.07 -0.75 9.95
CA GLY A 21 6.27 -1.46 10.96
C GLY A 21 6.15 -2.97 10.76
N PHE A 22 6.86 -3.58 9.81
CA PHE A 22 6.60 -4.96 9.39
C PHE A 22 6.64 -5.99 10.53
N THR A 23 7.55 -5.82 11.50
CA THR A 23 7.68 -6.73 12.66
C THR A 23 6.53 -6.63 13.66
N THR A 24 5.66 -5.63 13.53
CA THR A 24 4.42 -5.50 14.31
C THR A 24 3.29 -6.36 13.76
N TRP A 25 3.43 -6.89 12.54
CA TRP A 25 2.41 -7.73 11.93
C TRP A 25 2.29 -9.07 12.65
N GLU A 26 1.07 -9.57 12.76
CA GLU A 26 0.82 -10.91 13.21
C GLU A 26 1.49 -11.91 12.26
N ARG A 27 2.29 -12.84 12.82
CA ARG A 27 3.00 -13.89 12.06
C ARG A 27 3.91 -13.33 10.95
N TYR A 28 4.53 -12.17 11.18
CA TYR A 28 5.46 -11.55 10.21
C TYR A 28 6.60 -12.50 9.76
N GLN A 29 7.04 -13.42 10.61
CA GLN A 29 8.07 -14.40 10.28
C GLN A 29 7.62 -15.34 9.17
N GLU A 30 6.39 -15.84 9.23
CA GLU A 30 5.84 -16.72 8.20
C GLU A 30 5.67 -15.97 6.86
N VAL A 31 5.36 -14.67 6.92
CA VAL A 31 5.31 -13.82 5.74
C VAL A 31 6.71 -13.64 5.14
N ALA A 32 7.71 -13.38 5.97
CA ALA A 32 9.10 -13.21 5.55
C ALA A 32 9.71 -14.49 4.97
N ASP A 33 9.35 -15.66 5.51
CA ASP A 33 9.81 -16.96 5.04
C ASP A 33 9.07 -17.41 3.77
N GLY A 34 7.80 -17.04 3.63
CA GLY A 34 6.91 -17.49 2.56
C GLY A 34 6.86 -16.58 1.32
N ALA A 35 7.45 -15.39 1.36
CA ALA A 35 7.39 -14.44 0.25
C ALA A 35 8.62 -13.53 0.15
N THR A 36 8.93 -13.09 -1.07
CA THR A 36 9.88 -12.00 -1.29
C THR A 36 9.26 -10.68 -0.84
N LEU A 37 9.90 -10.02 0.12
CA LEU A 37 9.46 -8.71 0.61
C LEU A 37 9.90 -7.62 -0.38
N VAL A 38 8.94 -6.81 -0.83
CA VAL A 38 9.15 -5.69 -1.75
C VAL A 38 8.74 -4.40 -1.05
N VAL A 39 9.68 -3.46 -0.94
CA VAL A 39 9.39 -2.11 -0.45
C VAL A 39 9.37 -1.14 -1.60
N VAL A 40 8.30 -0.36 -1.67
CA VAL A 40 8.12 0.74 -2.61
C VAL A 40 8.47 2.03 -1.88
N ASP A 41 9.54 2.67 -2.30
CA ASP A 41 10.03 3.90 -1.70
C ASP A 41 9.28 5.11 -2.26
N ARG A 42 8.88 6.02 -1.36
CA ARG A 42 8.38 7.35 -1.71
C ARG A 42 9.43 8.38 -1.32
N PRO A 43 9.70 9.40 -2.15
CA PRO A 43 10.59 10.49 -1.77
C PRO A 43 10.18 11.11 -0.42
N GLY A 44 11.16 11.43 0.42
CA GLY A 44 10.94 12.02 1.75
C GLY A 44 10.73 11.02 2.90
N THR A 45 10.79 9.71 2.66
CA THR A 45 10.71 8.71 3.73
C THR A 45 12.11 8.31 4.23
N GLU A 46 12.44 8.62 5.49
CA GLU A 46 13.80 8.50 6.04
C GLU A 46 14.01 7.33 7.00
N ALA A 47 12.93 6.71 7.49
CA ALA A 47 13.05 5.67 8.51
C ALA A 47 13.66 4.39 7.93
N PRO A 48 14.68 3.79 8.54
CA PRO A 48 15.24 2.55 8.03
C PRO A 48 14.24 1.39 8.19
N VAL A 49 14.03 0.60 7.14
CA VAL A 49 13.37 -0.71 7.24
C VAL A 49 14.29 -1.69 7.98
N ASP A 50 13.69 -2.69 8.64
CA ASP A 50 14.44 -3.67 9.43
C ASP A 50 15.45 -4.43 8.55
N PRO A 51 16.77 -4.30 8.81
CA PRO A 51 17.81 -4.87 7.97
C PRO A 51 17.93 -6.39 8.07
N ARG A 52 17.21 -7.04 9.01
CA ARG A 52 17.20 -8.50 9.14
C ARG A 52 16.50 -9.20 7.98
N PHE A 53 15.64 -8.49 7.25
CA PHE A 53 14.94 -9.05 6.09
C PHE A 53 15.59 -8.62 4.79
N ARG A 54 15.54 -9.50 3.79
CA ARG A 54 15.99 -9.20 2.43
C ARG A 54 14.89 -8.45 1.68
N TRP A 55 15.00 -7.13 1.63
CA TRP A 55 14.10 -6.26 0.89
C TRP A 55 14.51 -6.12 -0.58
N ARG A 56 13.56 -6.31 -1.49
CA ARG A 56 13.67 -5.80 -2.87
C ARG A 56 13.09 -4.39 -2.90
N ARG A 57 13.92 -3.41 -3.24
CA ARG A 57 13.49 -2.01 -3.32
C ARG A 57 13.04 -1.66 -4.73
N ILE A 58 11.94 -0.92 -4.84
CA ILE A 58 11.43 -0.40 -6.11
C ILE A 58 11.17 1.09 -5.93
N ASP A 59 11.80 1.89 -6.78
CA ASP A 59 11.54 3.31 -6.88
C ASP A 59 10.33 3.55 -7.80
N ILE A 60 9.41 4.40 -7.36
CA ILE A 60 8.27 4.85 -8.15
C ILE A 60 8.25 6.38 -8.22
N PRO A 61 7.62 6.98 -9.25
CA PRO A 61 7.34 8.40 -9.25
C PRO A 61 6.56 8.80 -8.00
N GLU A 62 6.86 9.99 -7.49
CA GLU A 62 6.13 10.51 -6.35
C GLU A 62 4.66 10.75 -6.72
N LEU A 63 3.77 10.06 -6.01
CA LEU A 63 2.33 10.23 -6.12
C LEU A 63 1.80 10.69 -4.77
N GLU A 64 1.47 11.97 -4.69
CA GLU A 64 0.88 12.58 -3.50
C GLU A 64 -0.62 12.28 -3.39
N ILE A 65 -0.97 10.99 -3.33
CA ILE A 65 -2.34 10.51 -3.22
C ILE A 65 -2.44 9.58 -2.01
N SER A 66 -3.42 9.81 -1.14
CA SER A 66 -3.74 8.91 -0.03
C SER A 66 -5.25 8.76 0.16
N SER A 67 -5.68 7.61 0.66
CA SER A 67 -7.09 7.37 0.96
C SER A 67 -7.64 8.33 2.02
N THR A 68 -6.81 8.79 2.96
CA THR A 68 -7.21 9.79 3.97
C THR A 68 -7.56 11.12 3.31
N ASP A 69 -6.68 11.60 2.43
CA ASP A 69 -6.87 12.85 1.69
C ASP A 69 -8.05 12.76 0.70
N LEU A 70 -8.24 11.61 0.04
CA LEU A 70 -9.42 11.37 -0.80
C LEU A 70 -10.74 11.43 -0.02
N ARG A 71 -10.82 10.74 1.13
CA ARG A 71 -12.03 10.78 1.98
C ARG A 71 -12.32 12.18 2.49
N GLN A 72 -11.27 12.92 2.89
CA GLN A 72 -11.40 14.29 3.35
C GLN A 72 -11.91 15.22 2.23
N ARG A 73 -11.38 15.10 1.01
CA ARG A 73 -11.88 15.87 -0.15
C ARG A 73 -13.37 15.62 -0.37
N VAL A 74 -13.81 14.36 -0.35
CA VAL A 74 -15.22 14.01 -0.55
C VAL A 74 -16.11 14.61 0.55
N ALA A 75 -15.70 14.50 1.83
CA ALA A 75 -16.42 15.08 2.96
C ALA A 75 -16.55 16.62 2.85
N GLU A 76 -15.55 17.27 2.26
CA GLU A 76 -15.52 18.72 2.03
C GLU A 76 -16.16 19.15 0.69
N GLY A 77 -16.73 18.22 -0.08
CA GLY A 77 -17.32 18.50 -1.40
C GLY A 77 -16.29 18.87 -2.48
N ARG A 78 -15.01 18.58 -2.27
CA ARG A 78 -13.93 18.78 -3.25
C ARG A 78 -13.87 17.62 -4.24
N SER A 79 -13.52 17.94 -5.49
CA SER A 79 -13.35 16.94 -6.55
C SER A 79 -12.19 15.99 -6.26
N ILE A 80 -12.36 14.71 -6.61
CA ILE A 80 -11.33 13.67 -6.60
C ILE A 80 -11.00 13.16 -8.03
N ALA A 81 -11.42 13.88 -9.07
CA ALA A 81 -11.12 13.55 -10.45
C ALA A 81 -9.59 13.44 -10.67
N TYR A 82 -9.17 12.44 -11.47
CA TYR A 82 -7.77 12.11 -11.75
C TYR A 82 -6.94 11.61 -10.55
N LEU A 83 -7.48 11.61 -9.32
CA LEU A 83 -6.81 11.05 -8.14
C LEU A 83 -7.19 9.58 -7.87
N THR A 84 -8.19 9.08 -8.60
CA THR A 84 -8.65 7.69 -8.58
C THR A 84 -9.30 7.38 -9.93
N PRO A 85 -9.41 6.09 -10.34
CA PRO A 85 -10.10 5.74 -11.58
C PRO A 85 -11.57 6.24 -11.58
N ASP A 86 -12.06 6.72 -12.73
CA ASP A 86 -13.41 7.27 -12.85
C ASP A 86 -14.53 6.34 -12.33
N PRO A 87 -14.49 5.00 -12.55
CA PRO A 87 -15.51 4.11 -11.99
C PRO A 87 -15.55 4.13 -10.46
N VAL A 88 -14.41 4.36 -9.79
CA VAL A 88 -14.33 4.44 -8.32
C VAL A 88 -14.93 5.77 -7.84
N ALA A 89 -14.60 6.88 -8.50
CA ALA A 89 -15.17 8.19 -8.18
C ALA A 89 -16.70 8.19 -8.35
N TRP A 90 -17.20 7.57 -9.43
CA TRP A 90 -18.64 7.40 -9.64
C TRP A 90 -19.29 6.58 -8.53
N GLU A 91 -18.67 5.49 -8.10
CA GLU A 91 -19.23 4.64 -7.05
C GLU A 91 -19.30 5.35 -5.69
N ILE A 92 -18.28 6.16 -5.36
CA ILE A 92 -18.27 7.01 -4.16
C ILE A 92 -19.46 7.99 -4.17
N GLU A 93 -19.68 8.67 -5.29
CA GLU A 93 -20.80 9.61 -5.47
C GLU A 93 -22.16 8.89 -5.37
N ARG A 94 -22.33 7.81 -6.15
CA ARG A 94 -23.58 7.06 -6.27
C ARG A 94 -24.03 6.49 -4.92
N ARG A 95 -23.09 6.07 -4.08
CA ARG A 95 -23.37 5.49 -2.74
C ARG A 95 -23.32 6.51 -1.61
N GLY A 96 -22.91 7.75 -1.88
CA GLY A 96 -22.70 8.77 -0.85
C GLY A 96 -21.64 8.37 0.19
N LEU A 97 -20.58 7.69 -0.23
CA LEU A 97 -19.50 7.30 0.69
C LEU A 97 -18.73 8.53 1.17
N TYR A 98 -18.33 8.52 2.44
CA TYR A 98 -17.47 9.55 3.05
C TYR A 98 -18.12 10.95 3.14
N ARG A 99 -19.44 11.02 3.10
CA ARG A 99 -20.25 12.21 3.38
C ARG A 99 -20.80 12.19 4.79
#